data_AF-A0A8I2YIE3-F1
#
_entry.id   AF-A0A8I2YIE3-F1
#
_cell.length_a   1.000
_cell.length_b   1.000
_cell.length_c   1.000
_cell.angle_alpha   90.00
_cell.angle_beta   90.00
_cell.angle_gamma   90.00
#
_symmetry.space_group_name_H-M   'P 1'
#
loop_
_entity.id
_entity.type
_entity.pdbx_description
1 polymer ?
#
loop_
_entity_poly.entity_id
_entity_poly.type
_entity_poly.pdbx_seq_one_letter_code
_entity_poly.pdbx_strand_id
1 'polypeptide(L)'
;MVHRPLQNQDDDDVLSDKGPDSDPTTDEDSEASDAEEILSALHVLAADTDITELRKVLSLCQKALTDACGKLGVAKKDVRTLSTALPLRKRQGIMNKTELLKEDIGRVVKKFAILYRLWVIDGLFPILSVNNPDIDLQSATRWDSNKAKSNAVLTELFMVMPQLLHKDMLKYKSFGSVFTATLNQERSNMLCVVKEVSPLVFAALKVPDATIFTLSARKRDDPEMK
;
A
#
# COMPACT_ATOMS: atom_id res chain seq x y z
N MET A 1 16.94 -45.61 54.68
CA MET A 1 16.33 -46.91 54.99
C MET A 1 15.14 -47.08 54.06
N VAL A 2 15.12 -48.10 53.18
CA VAL A 2 13.94 -48.60 52.42
C VAL A 2 13.24 -47.60 51.45
N HIS A 3 12.97 -47.86 50.15
CA HIS A 3 13.41 -48.88 49.17
C HIS A 3 13.14 -48.36 47.72
N ARG A 4 13.58 -49.08 46.68
CA ARG A 4 13.13 -48.97 45.27
C ARG A 4 12.67 -50.36 44.77
N PRO A 5 11.60 -50.48 43.96
CA PRO A 5 11.65 -50.97 42.54
C PRO A 5 11.09 -49.90 41.56
N LEU A 6 11.16 -49.95 40.22
CA LEU A 6 11.66 -50.91 39.20
C LEU A 6 10.87 -52.22 38.93
N GLN A 7 9.83 -52.10 38.09
CA GLN A 7 9.30 -53.07 37.11
C GLN A 7 8.50 -52.21 36.07
N ASN A 8 8.62 -52.28 34.73
CA ASN A 8 9.05 -53.25 33.70
C ASN A 8 7.92 -54.18 33.18
N GLN A 9 7.99 -54.45 31.87
CA GLN A 9 7.26 -55.46 31.07
C GLN A 9 5.77 -55.14 30.76
N ASP A 10 5.16 -55.55 29.64
CA ASP A 10 5.64 -56.04 28.31
C ASP A 10 4.48 -55.84 27.29
N ASP A 11 4.57 -56.38 26.06
CA ASP A 11 4.51 -55.64 24.78
C ASP A 11 3.74 -56.53 23.74
N ASP A 12 4.04 -56.45 22.42
CA ASP A 12 3.43 -57.20 21.27
C ASP A 12 1.94 -56.85 20.94
N ASP A 13 1.37 -56.94 19.71
CA ASP A 13 1.79 -56.86 18.29
C ASP A 13 0.49 -56.40 17.49
N VAL A 14 0.18 -56.49 16.19
CA VAL A 14 0.68 -57.13 14.95
C VAL A 14 0.23 -56.36 13.69
N LEU A 15 0.92 -56.60 12.57
CA LEU A 15 0.71 -56.01 11.23
C LEU A 15 -0.68 -56.23 10.60
N SER A 16 -1.12 -55.26 9.77
CA SER A 16 -1.46 -55.42 8.33
C SER A 16 -2.03 -54.12 7.73
N ASP A 17 -1.98 -53.82 6.43
CA ASP A 17 -1.14 -54.26 5.29
C ASP A 17 -1.43 -53.28 4.11
N LYS A 18 -0.54 -53.19 3.12
CA LYS A 18 -0.70 -52.54 1.79
C LYS A 18 -0.99 -51.03 1.70
N GLY A 19 -0.16 -50.34 0.90
CA GLY A 19 -0.59 -49.18 0.11
C GLY A 19 -1.33 -49.60 -1.19
N PRO A 20 -1.47 -48.73 -2.21
CA PRO A 20 -0.36 -47.92 -2.71
C PRO A 20 -0.67 -46.43 -2.91
N ASP A 21 0.42 -45.68 -3.10
CA ASP A 21 0.64 -44.67 -4.15
C ASP A 21 -0.59 -43.92 -4.71
N SER A 22 -0.66 -42.63 -4.40
CA SER A 22 -1.50 -41.64 -5.09
C SER A 22 -0.97 -40.25 -4.77
N ASP A 23 -0.08 -39.76 -5.64
CA ASP A 23 0.31 -38.35 -5.73
C ASP A 23 -0.79 -37.54 -6.45
N PRO A 24 -1.30 -36.45 -5.86
CA PRO A 24 -1.94 -35.38 -6.60
C PRO A 24 -1.13 -34.08 -6.43
N THR A 25 -0.14 -33.92 -7.29
CA THR A 25 0.15 -32.70 -8.07
C THR A 25 -0.21 -31.37 -7.39
N THR A 26 0.83 -30.60 -7.05
CA THR A 26 0.76 -29.22 -6.55
C THR A 26 0.04 -28.26 -7.53
N ASP A 27 -1.28 -28.16 -7.44
CA ASP A 27 -2.10 -27.16 -8.16
C ASP A 27 -1.94 -25.73 -7.58
N GLU A 28 -0.70 -25.24 -7.46
CA GLU A 28 -0.43 -23.82 -7.12
C GLU A 28 -0.50 -22.88 -8.36
N ASP A 29 -0.46 -23.43 -9.59
CA ASP A 29 -0.47 -22.64 -10.84
C ASP A 29 -1.81 -21.93 -11.13
N SER A 30 -2.91 -22.33 -10.48
CA SER A 30 -4.26 -21.82 -10.81
C SER A 30 -4.46 -20.32 -10.52
N GLU A 31 -3.74 -19.70 -9.59
CA GLU A 31 -3.88 -18.24 -9.35
C GLU A 31 -2.99 -17.38 -10.25
N ALA A 32 -1.91 -17.94 -10.82
CA ALA A 32 -1.10 -17.25 -11.82
C ALA A 32 -1.85 -17.13 -13.16
N SER A 33 -2.52 -18.20 -13.57
CA SER A 33 -3.30 -18.30 -14.81
C SER A 33 -4.28 -17.14 -15.00
N ASP A 34 -5.12 -16.85 -14.00
CA ASP A 34 -6.12 -15.76 -14.06
C ASP A 34 -5.47 -14.40 -14.35
N ALA A 35 -4.34 -14.11 -13.69
CA ALA A 35 -3.65 -12.83 -13.80
C ALA A 35 -2.93 -12.66 -15.15
N GLU A 36 -2.29 -13.72 -15.64
CA GLU A 36 -1.64 -13.71 -16.95
C GLU A 36 -2.65 -13.70 -18.11
N GLU A 37 -3.82 -14.32 -17.97
CA GLU A 37 -4.91 -14.22 -18.95
C GLU A 37 -5.41 -12.77 -19.09
N ILE A 38 -5.65 -12.08 -17.97
CA ILE A 38 -6.06 -10.67 -17.95
C ILE A 38 -5.01 -9.77 -18.61
N LEU A 39 -3.73 -9.95 -18.26
CA LEU A 39 -2.63 -9.16 -18.82
C LEU A 39 -2.41 -9.44 -20.31
N SER A 40 -2.62 -10.67 -20.75
CA SER A 40 -2.57 -11.07 -22.17
C SER A 40 -3.73 -10.47 -22.95
N ALA A 41 -4.96 -10.57 -22.43
CA ALA A 41 -6.15 -9.99 -23.05
C ALA A 41 -6.05 -8.46 -23.20
N LEU A 42 -5.44 -7.77 -22.22
CA LEU A 42 -5.14 -6.34 -22.31
C LEU A 42 -4.04 -6.03 -23.33
N HIS A 43 -3.03 -6.89 -23.49
CA HIS A 43 -1.95 -6.70 -24.47
C HIS A 43 -2.39 -6.82 -25.94
N VAL A 44 -3.50 -7.52 -26.20
CA VAL A 44 -4.05 -7.75 -27.55
C VAL A 44 -4.89 -6.55 -28.07
N LEU A 45 -5.27 -5.61 -27.20
CA LEU A 45 -6.10 -4.45 -27.56
C LEU A 45 -5.31 -3.39 -28.37
N ALA A 46 -5.33 -3.52 -29.69
CA ALA A 46 -4.89 -2.48 -30.62
C ALA A 46 -5.81 -1.25 -30.59
N ALA A 47 -5.34 -0.10 -31.08
CA ALA A 47 -6.09 1.16 -31.10
C ALA A 47 -7.42 1.08 -31.86
N ASP A 48 -7.51 0.20 -32.87
CA ASP A 48 -8.68 0.02 -33.75
C ASP A 48 -9.61 -1.14 -33.30
N THR A 49 -9.48 -1.63 -32.06
CA THR A 49 -10.22 -2.82 -31.59
C THR A 49 -11.74 -2.59 -31.49
N ASP A 50 -12.51 -3.57 -31.93
CA ASP A 50 -13.98 -3.51 -31.89
C ASP A 50 -14.56 -3.36 -30.47
N ILE A 51 -15.69 -2.66 -30.39
CA ILE A 51 -16.42 -2.34 -29.17
C ILE A 51 -16.94 -3.60 -28.47
N THR A 52 -17.24 -4.70 -29.19
CA THR A 52 -17.66 -5.95 -28.55
C THR A 52 -16.50 -6.65 -27.84
N GLU A 53 -15.29 -6.63 -28.39
CA GLU A 53 -14.10 -7.21 -27.76
C GLU A 53 -13.68 -6.41 -26.52
N LEU A 54 -13.66 -5.08 -26.62
CA LEU A 54 -13.41 -4.19 -25.49
C LEU A 54 -14.39 -4.45 -24.32
N ARG A 55 -15.67 -4.72 -24.63
CA ARG A 55 -16.68 -5.09 -23.62
C ARG A 55 -16.41 -6.46 -22.97
N LYS A 56 -15.91 -7.45 -23.71
CA LYS A 56 -15.50 -8.75 -23.14
C LYS A 56 -14.35 -8.57 -22.16
N VAL A 57 -13.27 -7.90 -22.58
CA VAL A 57 -12.09 -7.67 -21.73
C VAL A 57 -12.48 -6.86 -20.48
N LEU A 58 -13.29 -5.81 -20.63
CA LEU A 58 -13.77 -5.04 -19.48
C LEU A 58 -14.63 -5.87 -18.51
N SER A 59 -15.50 -6.74 -19.03
CA SER A 59 -16.29 -7.67 -18.20
C SER A 59 -15.42 -8.71 -17.49
N LEU A 60 -14.36 -9.19 -18.12
CA LEU A 60 -13.41 -10.16 -17.56
C LEU A 60 -12.56 -9.51 -16.45
N CYS A 61 -12.04 -8.30 -16.68
CA CYS A 61 -11.39 -7.47 -15.67
C CYS A 61 -12.32 -7.16 -14.48
N GLN A 62 -13.59 -6.84 -14.74
CA GLN A 62 -14.58 -6.54 -13.68
C GLN A 62 -14.91 -7.79 -12.84
N LYS A 63 -15.00 -8.97 -13.47
CA LYS A 63 -15.16 -10.25 -12.76
C LYS A 63 -13.95 -10.49 -11.84
N ALA A 64 -12.73 -10.47 -12.39
CA ALA A 64 -11.50 -10.71 -11.64
C ALA A 64 -11.30 -9.72 -10.47
N LEU A 65 -11.61 -8.43 -10.67
CA LEU A 65 -11.61 -7.43 -9.60
C LEU A 65 -12.60 -7.78 -8.49
N THR A 66 -13.79 -8.27 -8.84
CA THR A 66 -14.83 -8.68 -7.89
C THR A 66 -14.37 -9.90 -7.08
N ASP A 67 -13.82 -10.91 -7.76
CA ASP A 67 -13.34 -12.15 -7.15
C ASP A 67 -12.13 -11.89 -6.24
N ALA A 68 -11.17 -11.07 -6.67
CA ALA A 68 -10.03 -10.62 -5.85
C ALA A 68 -10.50 -9.81 -4.63
N CYS A 69 -11.51 -8.95 -4.76
CA CYS A 69 -12.12 -8.25 -3.63
C CYS A 69 -12.83 -9.22 -2.67
N GLY A 70 -13.41 -10.31 -3.19
CA GLY A 70 -13.93 -11.43 -2.40
C GLY A 70 -12.83 -12.14 -1.59
N LYS A 71 -11.77 -12.60 -2.26
CA LYS A 71 -10.58 -13.24 -1.65
C LYS A 71 -9.97 -12.36 -0.55
N LEU A 72 -9.75 -11.07 -0.84
CA LEU A 72 -9.26 -10.08 0.14
C LEU A 72 -10.24 -9.89 1.31
N GLY A 73 -11.56 -9.92 1.06
CA GLY A 73 -12.60 -9.85 2.07
C GLY A 73 -12.61 -11.06 3.02
N VAL A 74 -12.28 -12.24 2.52
CA VAL A 74 -12.10 -13.48 3.30
C VAL A 74 -10.81 -13.42 4.11
N ALA A 75 -9.65 -13.22 3.47
CA ALA A 75 -8.36 -13.12 4.18
C ALA A 75 -8.35 -12.03 5.27
N LYS A 76 -9.06 -10.92 5.05
CA LYS A 76 -9.23 -9.85 6.07
C LYS A 76 -10.18 -10.22 7.21
N LYS A 77 -11.06 -11.21 7.07
CA LYS A 77 -11.74 -11.85 8.22
C LYS A 77 -10.77 -12.77 8.94
N ASP A 78 -10.06 -13.63 8.22
CA ASP A 78 -9.21 -14.68 8.80
C ASP A 78 -8.04 -14.09 9.59
N VAL A 79 -7.40 -13.03 9.09
CA VAL A 79 -6.38 -12.26 9.83
C VAL A 79 -6.94 -11.66 11.14
N ARG A 80 -8.23 -11.27 11.19
CA ARG A 80 -8.88 -10.83 12.45
C ARG A 80 -9.19 -11.99 13.38
N THR A 81 -9.63 -13.13 12.85
CA THR A 81 -9.87 -14.36 13.62
C THR A 81 -8.56 -14.88 14.23
N LEU A 82 -7.50 -14.99 13.44
CA LEU A 82 -6.16 -15.36 13.90
C LEU A 82 -5.60 -14.35 14.90
N SER A 83 -5.75 -13.04 14.65
CA SER A 83 -5.33 -11.98 15.58
C SER A 83 -6.16 -11.92 16.88
N THR A 84 -7.29 -12.64 16.99
CA THR A 84 -8.06 -12.77 18.23
C THR A 84 -7.89 -14.14 18.90
N ALA A 85 -7.53 -15.17 18.15
CA ALA A 85 -7.16 -16.49 18.67
C ALA A 85 -5.71 -16.55 19.20
N LEU A 86 -4.80 -15.74 18.65
CA LEU A 86 -3.43 -15.64 19.15
C LEU A 86 -3.39 -14.92 20.51
N PRO A 87 -2.77 -15.50 21.56
CA PRO A 87 -2.56 -14.80 22.82
C PRO A 87 -1.64 -13.60 22.62
N LEU A 88 -1.96 -12.45 23.25
CA LEU A 88 -1.19 -11.21 23.15
C LEU A 88 0.21 -11.34 23.80
N ARG A 89 1.17 -11.91 23.07
CA ARG A 89 2.58 -11.96 23.47
C ARG A 89 3.55 -11.67 22.32
N LYS A 90 4.26 -10.55 22.48
CA LYS A 90 5.57 -10.26 21.87
C LYS A 90 5.61 -10.10 20.34
N ARG A 91 4.83 -9.16 19.79
CA ARG A 91 5.33 -8.32 18.67
C ARG A 91 5.59 -6.86 19.05
N GLN A 92 4.97 -6.33 20.11
CA GLN A 92 5.59 -5.22 20.85
C GLN A 92 6.84 -5.72 21.60
N GLY A 93 8.01 -5.57 20.99
CA GLY A 93 9.10 -4.93 21.74
C GLY A 93 8.60 -3.56 22.17
N ILE A 94 8.89 -3.12 23.41
CA ILE A 94 8.08 -2.11 24.11
C ILE A 94 8.15 -0.73 23.41
N MET A 95 7.26 -0.53 22.44
CA MET A 95 7.07 0.75 21.77
C MET A 95 6.48 1.72 22.78
N ASN A 96 7.21 2.81 23.02
CA ASN A 96 6.66 3.92 23.77
C ASN A 96 5.51 4.58 22.98
N LYS A 97 4.67 5.35 23.67
CA LYS A 97 3.48 5.99 23.07
C LYS A 97 3.81 6.90 21.88
N THR A 98 5.02 7.45 21.81
CA THR A 98 5.49 8.32 20.73
C THR A 98 5.78 7.54 19.45
N GLU A 99 6.34 6.33 19.53
CA GLU A 99 6.57 5.48 18.35
C GLU A 99 5.25 4.95 17.77
N LEU A 100 4.29 4.58 18.62
CA LEU A 100 2.94 4.23 18.17
C LEU A 100 2.25 5.42 17.47
N LEU A 101 2.35 6.63 18.04
CA LEU A 101 1.83 7.85 17.40
C LEU A 101 2.52 8.14 16.06
N LYS A 102 3.84 7.94 15.95
CA LYS A 102 4.57 8.08 14.67
C LYS A 102 4.10 7.08 13.62
N GLU A 103 3.87 5.82 13.99
CA GLU A 103 3.31 4.82 13.07
C GLU A 103 1.88 5.18 12.64
N ASP A 104 1.04 5.62 13.59
CA ASP A 104 -0.34 6.04 13.32
C ASP A 104 -0.38 7.21 12.33
N ILE A 105 0.45 8.24 12.55
CA ILE A 105 0.68 9.35 11.61
C ILE A 105 1.17 8.78 10.27
N GLY A 106 2.19 7.93 10.28
CA GLY A 106 2.82 7.37 9.07
C GLY A 106 1.86 6.56 8.19
N ARG A 107 0.92 5.80 8.79
CA ARG A 107 -0.12 5.08 8.04
C ARG A 107 -1.11 6.04 7.37
N VAL A 108 -1.42 7.18 8.00
CA VAL A 108 -2.25 8.23 7.38
C VAL A 108 -1.47 8.96 6.28
N VAL A 109 -0.19 9.28 6.50
CA VAL A 109 0.68 9.92 5.50
C VAL A 109 0.79 9.06 4.23
N LYS A 110 1.01 7.75 4.37
CA LYS A 110 0.99 6.79 3.25
C LYS A 110 -0.29 6.89 2.43
N LYS A 111 -1.45 6.88 3.09
CA LYS A 111 -2.76 7.02 2.42
C LYS A 111 -2.92 8.38 1.73
N PHE A 112 -2.50 9.46 2.39
CA PHE A 112 -2.54 10.82 1.84
C PHE A 112 -1.64 10.98 0.61
N ALA A 113 -0.42 10.45 0.67
CA ALA A 113 0.56 10.50 -0.41
C ALA A 113 0.08 9.79 -1.68
N ILE A 114 -0.54 8.63 -1.53
CA ILE A 114 -0.98 7.77 -2.64
C ILE A 114 -2.33 8.22 -3.22
N LEU A 115 -3.29 8.65 -2.40
CA LEU A 115 -4.67 8.89 -2.84
C LEU A 115 -5.07 10.36 -2.98
N TYR A 116 -4.29 11.31 -2.43
CA TYR A 116 -4.67 12.74 -2.38
C TYR A 116 -3.57 13.63 -2.95
N ARG A 117 -2.38 13.65 -2.33
CA ARG A 117 -1.27 14.52 -2.74
C ARG A 117 0.10 13.90 -2.55
N LEU A 118 0.76 13.62 -3.66
CA LEU A 118 2.19 13.28 -3.72
C LEU A 118 3.10 14.43 -3.24
N TRP A 119 2.60 15.66 -3.14
CA TRP A 119 3.35 16.86 -2.75
C TRP A 119 2.58 17.72 -1.76
N VAL A 120 3.27 18.20 -0.72
CA VAL A 120 2.77 19.19 0.24
C VAL A 120 3.51 20.50 0.05
N ILE A 121 2.80 21.62 0.29
CA ILE A 121 3.33 22.97 0.15
C ILE A 121 4.25 23.30 1.33
N ASP A 122 5.42 23.87 1.07
CA ASP A 122 6.33 24.35 2.10
C ASP A 122 5.63 25.36 3.04
N GLY A 123 5.85 25.20 4.34
CA GLY A 123 5.18 26.02 5.36
C GLY A 123 3.74 25.61 5.70
N LEU A 124 3.23 24.44 5.25
CA LEU A 124 1.97 23.89 5.78
C LEU A 124 2.04 23.64 7.30
N PHE A 125 3.24 23.35 7.82
CA PHE A 125 3.50 23.10 9.24
C PHE A 125 4.29 24.25 9.87
N PRO A 126 4.03 24.61 11.15
CA PRO A 126 3.04 24.02 12.05
C PRO A 126 1.60 24.43 11.71
N ILE A 127 0.64 23.54 11.95
CA ILE A 127 -0.79 23.83 11.75
C ILE A 127 -1.27 24.69 12.93
N LEU A 128 -1.60 25.95 12.64
CA LEU A 128 -1.97 26.94 13.67
C LEU A 128 -3.46 26.99 14.00
N SER A 129 -4.33 26.46 13.12
CA SER A 129 -5.78 26.43 13.35
C SER A 129 -6.21 25.09 13.94
N VAL A 130 -6.92 25.13 15.07
CA VAL A 130 -7.55 23.94 15.68
C VAL A 130 -8.63 23.35 14.77
N ASN A 131 -9.32 24.21 14.01
CA ASN A 131 -10.40 23.82 13.12
C ASN A 131 -9.88 23.62 11.70
N ASN A 132 -10.46 22.65 11.00
CA ASN A 132 -10.45 22.58 9.54
C ASN A 132 -10.88 23.96 8.97
N PRO A 133 -10.14 24.58 8.03
CA PRO A 133 -10.54 25.83 7.39
C PRO A 133 -11.77 25.69 6.45
N ASP A 134 -12.28 24.47 6.26
CA ASP A 134 -13.56 24.14 5.61
C ASP A 134 -13.70 24.74 4.20
N ILE A 135 -12.62 24.59 3.42
CA ILE A 135 -12.58 25.06 2.03
C ILE A 135 -13.35 24.08 1.15
N ASP A 136 -14.27 24.60 0.34
CA ASP A 136 -14.86 23.81 -0.74
C ASP A 136 -13.75 23.32 -1.70
N LEU A 137 -13.54 22.00 -1.69
CA LEU A 137 -12.55 21.32 -2.52
C LEU A 137 -13.00 21.17 -3.98
N GLN A 138 -14.20 21.62 -4.36
CA GLN A 138 -14.65 21.71 -5.74
C GLN A 138 -14.43 23.11 -6.33
N SER A 139 -14.66 24.18 -5.56
CA SER A 139 -14.45 25.58 -5.98
C SER A 139 -13.09 25.81 -6.62
N ALA A 140 -13.08 26.42 -7.81
CA ALA A 140 -11.86 26.82 -8.50
C ALA A 140 -10.99 27.78 -7.65
N THR A 141 -11.61 28.62 -6.82
CA THR A 141 -10.92 29.67 -6.06
C THR A 141 -9.95 29.16 -4.99
N ARG A 142 -9.99 27.86 -4.69
CA ARG A 142 -9.06 27.19 -3.77
C ARG A 142 -7.58 27.25 -4.24
N TRP A 143 -7.34 27.67 -5.49
CA TRP A 143 -6.00 27.82 -6.07
C TRP A 143 -5.54 29.27 -6.26
N ASP A 144 -6.38 30.28 -6.01
CA ASP A 144 -6.12 31.68 -6.40
C ASP A 144 -4.98 32.35 -5.63
N SER A 145 -4.70 31.88 -4.41
CA SER A 145 -3.64 32.42 -3.56
C SER A 145 -2.94 31.32 -2.78
N ASN A 146 -1.67 31.54 -2.39
CA ASN A 146 -0.94 30.55 -1.59
C ASN A 146 -1.63 30.22 -0.26
N LYS A 147 -2.37 31.18 0.33
CA LYS A 147 -3.22 30.93 1.51
C LYS A 147 -4.40 30.00 1.19
N ALA A 148 -5.10 30.21 0.07
CA ALA A 148 -6.17 29.31 -0.37
C ALA A 148 -5.64 27.90 -0.64
N LYS A 149 -4.49 27.79 -1.33
CA LYS A 149 -3.81 26.51 -1.60
C LYS A 149 -3.47 25.74 -0.31
N SER A 150 -2.83 26.41 0.66
CA SER A 150 -2.50 25.79 1.95
C SER A 150 -3.74 25.41 2.76
N ASN A 151 -4.80 26.23 2.74
CA ASN A 151 -6.06 25.89 3.39
C ASN A 151 -6.75 24.68 2.72
N ALA A 152 -6.69 24.54 1.39
CA ALA A 152 -7.23 23.38 0.68
C ALA A 152 -6.45 22.08 1.01
N VAL A 153 -5.11 22.13 0.99
CA VAL A 153 -4.25 21.03 1.46
C VAL A 153 -4.57 20.64 2.90
N LEU A 154 -4.77 21.63 3.78
CA LEU A 154 -5.13 21.41 5.17
C LEU A 154 -6.53 20.79 5.33
N THR A 155 -7.49 21.20 4.50
CA THR A 155 -8.86 20.64 4.48
C THR A 155 -8.82 19.16 4.10
N GLU A 156 -8.13 18.81 3.02
CA GLU A 156 -7.91 17.41 2.61
C GLU A 156 -7.21 16.60 3.71
N LEU A 157 -6.19 17.17 4.36
CA LEU A 157 -5.50 16.53 5.46
C LEU A 157 -6.43 16.24 6.65
N PHE A 158 -7.28 17.20 7.05
CA PHE A 158 -8.30 17.00 8.09
C PHE A 158 -9.33 15.92 7.71
N MET A 159 -9.72 15.81 6.43
CA MET A 159 -10.64 14.77 5.93
C MET A 159 -10.02 13.37 5.94
N VAL A 160 -8.72 13.25 5.65
CA VAL A 160 -8.00 11.96 5.60
C VAL A 160 -7.51 11.51 6.98
N MET A 161 -7.23 12.47 7.87
CA MET A 161 -6.81 12.22 9.24
C MET A 161 -7.98 11.72 10.10
N PRO A 162 -7.87 10.56 10.77
CA PRO A 162 -8.83 10.13 11.79
C PRO A 162 -8.98 11.18 12.89
N GLN A 163 -10.21 11.46 13.33
CA GLN A 163 -10.52 12.53 14.31
C GLN A 163 -9.70 12.43 15.61
N LEU A 164 -9.42 11.20 16.07
CA LEU A 164 -8.60 10.97 17.27
C LEU A 164 -7.13 11.41 17.13
N LEU A 165 -6.61 11.62 15.91
CA LEU A 165 -5.29 12.21 15.64
C LEU A 165 -5.35 13.72 15.35
N HIS A 166 -6.53 14.34 15.17
CA HIS A 166 -6.65 15.79 14.94
C HIS A 166 -6.03 16.60 16.09
N LYS A 167 -6.17 16.13 17.33
CA LYS A 167 -5.56 16.74 18.52
C LYS A 167 -4.03 16.67 18.48
N ASP A 168 -3.46 15.58 18.00
CA ASP A 168 -2.01 15.39 17.95
C ASP A 168 -1.38 16.14 16.77
N MET A 169 -2.11 16.28 15.65
CA MET A 169 -1.75 17.16 14.53
C MET A 169 -1.49 18.62 14.95
N LEU A 170 -2.10 19.05 16.06
CA LEU A 170 -1.98 20.39 16.63
C LEU A 170 -0.99 20.48 17.80
N LYS A 171 -0.87 19.40 18.60
CA LYS A 171 -0.14 19.43 19.89
C LYS A 171 1.18 18.65 19.89
N TYR A 172 1.37 17.71 18.97
CA TYR A 172 2.62 16.97 18.85
C TYR A 172 3.65 17.80 18.08
N LYS A 173 4.60 18.41 18.81
CA LYS A 173 5.62 19.32 18.26
C LYS A 173 6.38 18.76 17.05
N SER A 174 6.55 17.45 16.96
CA SER A 174 7.24 16.78 15.86
C SER A 174 6.32 16.34 14.71
N PHE A 175 5.00 16.59 14.76
CA PHE A 175 4.04 16.11 13.77
C PHE A 175 4.46 16.45 12.34
N GLY A 176 4.71 17.74 12.04
CA GLY A 176 5.09 18.18 10.70
C GLY A 176 6.40 17.56 10.21
N SER A 177 7.34 17.30 11.11
CA SER A 177 8.62 16.64 10.79
C SER A 177 8.42 15.15 10.46
N VAL A 178 7.65 14.42 11.28
CA VAL A 178 7.29 13.02 11.04
C VAL A 178 6.47 12.87 9.76
N PHE A 179 5.47 13.74 9.57
CA PHE A 179 4.63 13.80 8.38
C PHE A 179 5.48 13.99 7.12
N THR A 180 6.36 15.00 7.11
CA THR A 180 7.20 15.34 5.94
C THR A 180 8.24 14.26 5.68
N ALA A 181 8.82 13.66 6.72
CA ALA A 181 9.76 12.54 6.58
C ALA A 181 9.09 11.30 5.96
N THR A 182 7.92 10.89 6.45
CA THR A 182 7.19 9.77 5.85
C THR A 182 6.72 10.09 4.44
N LEU A 183 6.22 11.31 4.17
CA LEU A 183 5.81 11.69 2.80
C LEU A 183 6.98 11.61 1.83
N ASN A 184 8.15 12.10 2.23
CA ASN A 184 9.37 12.03 1.41
C ASN A 184 9.86 10.59 1.22
N GLN A 185 9.71 9.71 2.23
CA GLN A 185 10.01 8.28 2.07
C GLN A 185 9.05 7.61 1.08
N GLU A 186 7.74 7.86 1.14
CA GLU A 186 6.79 7.26 0.19
C GLU A 186 6.96 7.79 -1.24
N ARG A 187 7.31 9.08 -1.40
CA ARG A 187 7.77 9.62 -2.69
C ARG A 187 9.04 8.91 -3.17
N SER A 188 9.97 8.64 -2.26
CA SER A 188 11.13 7.76 -2.44
C SER A 188 10.74 6.40 -3.05
N ASN A 189 9.85 5.70 -2.36
CA ASN A 189 9.37 4.36 -2.73
C ASN A 189 8.68 4.37 -4.10
N MET A 190 7.72 5.29 -4.32
CA MET A 190 6.97 5.41 -5.57
C MET A 190 7.87 5.74 -6.76
N LEU A 191 8.87 6.61 -6.60
CA LEU A 191 9.84 6.92 -7.66
C LEU A 191 10.76 5.73 -7.98
N CYS A 192 11.04 4.85 -7.01
CA CYS A 192 11.80 3.61 -7.24
C CYS A 192 11.00 2.66 -8.14
N VAL A 193 9.75 2.36 -7.77
CA VAL A 193 8.84 1.50 -8.55
C VAL A 193 8.61 2.04 -9.97
N VAL A 194 8.43 3.35 -10.13
CA VAL A 194 8.28 3.96 -11.47
C VAL A 194 9.56 3.78 -12.31
N LYS A 195 10.74 3.86 -11.72
CA LYS A 195 12.02 3.62 -12.42
C LYS A 195 12.26 2.15 -12.75
N GLU A 196 11.79 1.23 -11.91
CA GLU A 196 11.90 -0.22 -12.11
C GLU A 196 10.94 -0.73 -13.20
N VAL A 197 9.70 -0.23 -13.23
CA VAL A 197 8.68 -0.62 -14.21
C VAL A 197 8.84 0.08 -15.57
N SER A 198 9.36 1.32 -15.57
CA SER A 198 9.56 2.14 -16.78
C SER A 198 10.21 1.38 -17.96
N PRO A 199 11.38 0.71 -17.80
CA PRO A 199 12.03 0.01 -18.90
C PRO A 199 11.15 -1.05 -19.58
N LEU A 200 10.28 -1.73 -18.83
CA LEU A 200 9.37 -2.74 -19.36
C LEU A 200 8.32 -2.09 -20.28
N VAL A 201 7.75 -0.95 -19.87
CA VAL A 201 6.77 -0.19 -20.64
C VAL A 201 7.40 0.40 -21.91
N PHE A 202 8.60 0.99 -21.80
CA PHE A 202 9.25 1.66 -22.93
C PHE A 202 9.91 0.69 -23.92
N ALA A 203 10.27 -0.53 -23.50
CA ALA A 203 10.74 -1.58 -24.39
C ALA A 203 9.69 -1.98 -25.44
N ALA A 204 8.43 -2.17 -25.04
CA ALA A 204 7.32 -2.46 -25.95
C ALA A 204 7.10 -1.33 -26.98
N LEU A 205 7.28 -0.08 -26.55
CA LEU A 205 7.17 1.12 -27.40
C LEU A 205 8.39 1.36 -28.30
N LYS A 206 9.45 0.54 -28.21
CA LYS A 206 10.73 0.70 -28.93
C LYS A 206 11.35 2.10 -28.76
N VAL A 207 11.09 2.78 -27.64
CA VAL A 207 11.66 4.11 -27.39
C VAL A 207 13.17 3.97 -27.26
N PRO A 208 13.98 4.66 -28.09
CA PRO A 208 15.42 4.56 -28.01
C PRO A 208 15.90 5.23 -26.73
N ASP A 209 16.42 4.39 -25.83
CA ASP A 209 17.09 4.72 -24.58
C ASP A 209 16.20 5.11 -23.38
N ALA A 210 16.32 4.35 -22.29
CA ALA A 210 15.65 4.58 -21.01
C ALA A 210 16.30 5.70 -20.18
N THR A 211 17.37 6.33 -20.68
CA THR A 211 18.05 7.48 -20.03
C THR A 211 17.16 8.70 -19.81
N ILE A 212 15.95 8.75 -20.39
CA ILE A 212 14.92 9.74 -20.05
C ILE A 212 14.64 9.88 -18.53
N PHE A 213 14.93 8.85 -17.72
CA PHE A 213 14.84 8.91 -16.24
C PHE A 213 16.19 8.96 -15.49
N THR A 214 17.32 8.94 -16.21
CA THR A 214 18.68 9.04 -15.64
C THR A 214 19.38 10.36 -16.00
N LEU A 215 18.90 11.08 -17.02
CA LEU A 215 19.22 12.47 -17.26
C LEU A 215 18.95 13.29 -15.99
N SER A 216 20.01 13.77 -15.35
CA SER A 216 19.87 14.77 -14.31
C SER A 216 19.23 16.02 -14.91
N ALA A 217 18.32 16.65 -14.16
CA ALA A 217 17.70 17.90 -14.60
C ALA A 217 18.81 18.94 -14.79
N ARG A 218 19.15 19.24 -16.05
CA ARG A 218 20.13 20.30 -16.36
C ARG A 218 19.62 21.58 -15.70
N LYS A 219 20.42 22.10 -14.78
CA LYS A 219 20.18 23.36 -14.09
C LYS A 219 19.89 24.43 -15.15
N ARG A 220 18.65 24.92 -15.18
CA ARG A 220 18.37 26.17 -15.90
C ARG A 220 19.05 27.26 -15.09
N ASP A 221 20.19 27.70 -15.57
CA ASP A 221 20.71 29.01 -15.24
C ASP A 221 19.82 30.03 -15.95
N ASP A 222 18.68 30.39 -15.34
CA ASP A 222 17.83 31.49 -15.79
C ASP A 222 18.60 32.80 -15.54
N PRO A 223 19.07 33.52 -16.57
CA PRO A 223 20.02 34.61 -16.40
C PRO A 223 19.33 35.98 -16.37
N GLU A 224 18.14 36.09 -15.78
CA GLU A 224 17.42 37.37 -15.70
C GLU A 224 16.47 37.47 -14.49
N MET A 225 17.02 37.91 -13.36
CA MET A 225 16.30 38.76 -12.39
C MET A 225 17.17 39.98 -12.08
N LYS A 226 16.63 41.17 -12.35
CA LYS A 226 17.11 42.49 -11.97
C LYS A 226 15.92 43.27 -11.41
#